data_AF-A0A851IR14-F1
#
_entry.id   AF-A0A851IR14-F1
#
_cell.length_a   1.000
_cell.length_b   1.000
_cell.length_c   1.000
_cell.angle_alpha   90.00
_cell.angle_beta   90.00
_cell.angle_gamma   90.00
#
_symmetry.space_group_name_H-M   'P 1'
#
loop_
_entity.id
_entity.type
_entity.pdbx_description
1 polymer ?
#
loop_
_entity_poly.entity_id
_entity_poly.type
_entity_poly.pdbx_seq_one_letter_code
_entity_poly.pdbx_strand_id
1 'polypeptide(L)'
;MYIDEEKIDKLLKSLKIKFFIWAFFVVISVYGIISGFTENSELADNMVTYIQFTVLFSVLAYLNFRKSNLIKSAYLYNNIFVHDAYGYIRLSELASKLNKTNYSVTKEIEKLLKLKILINISLELGSSQKIMLNKPNSSDNLNESIECPYCGAKITKRSGFTVKCEYCDSEIK
;
A
#
# COMPACT_ATOMS: atom_id res chain seq x y z
N MET A 1 2.17 3.03 14.52
CA MET A 1 2.35 2.63 13.11
C MET A 1 1.26 1.63 12.74
N TYR A 2 0.69 1.73 11.53
CA TYR A 2 -0.50 0.97 11.12
C TYR A 2 -0.20 -0.10 10.07
N ILE A 3 1.08 -0.37 9.84
CA ILE A 3 1.60 -1.38 8.93
C ILE A 3 2.42 -2.40 9.72
N ASP A 4 2.30 -3.66 9.34
CA ASP A 4 3.22 -4.73 9.70
C ASP A 4 4.44 -4.71 8.76
N GLU A 5 5.53 -4.09 9.22
CA GLU A 5 6.75 -3.92 8.41
C GLU A 5 7.45 -5.25 8.10
N GLU A 6 7.47 -6.19 9.04
CA GLU A 6 8.10 -7.50 8.87
C GLU A 6 7.40 -8.27 7.74
N LYS A 7 6.06 -8.22 7.75
CA LYS A 7 5.26 -8.88 6.72
C LYS A 7 5.39 -8.20 5.36
N ILE A 8 5.42 -6.87 5.32
CA ILE A 8 5.65 -6.14 4.07
C ILE A 8 7.04 -6.46 3.50
N ASP A 9 8.10 -6.44 4.32
CA ASP A 9 9.45 -6.71 3.85
C ASP A 9 9.57 -8.12 3.27
N LYS A 10 9.01 -9.12 3.96
CA LYS A 10 8.94 -10.50 3.45
C LYS A 10 8.21 -10.59 2.12
N LEU A 11 7.10 -9.86 1.95
CA LEU A 11 6.37 -9.79 0.69
C LEU A 11 7.19 -9.10 -0.40
N LEU A 12 7.78 -7.93 -0.13
CA LEU A 12 8.62 -7.19 -1.07
C LEU A 12 9.81 -8.03 -1.54
N LYS A 13 10.49 -8.73 -0.62
CA LYS A 13 11.58 -9.65 -0.95
C LYS A 13 11.12 -10.76 -1.89
N SER A 14 9.96 -11.37 -1.61
CA SER A 14 9.36 -12.39 -2.49
C SER A 14 9.00 -11.83 -3.87
N LEU A 15 8.42 -10.62 -3.94
CA LEU A 15 8.06 -9.97 -5.20
C LEU A 15 9.30 -9.67 -6.05
N LYS A 16 10.39 -9.18 -5.43
CA LYS A 16 11.68 -8.91 -6.09
C LYS A 16 12.29 -10.18 -6.67
N ILE A 17 12.35 -11.27 -5.91
CA ILE A 17 12.88 -12.56 -6.39
C ILE A 17 12.06 -13.06 -7.59
N LYS A 18 10.73 -13.00 -7.50
CA LYS A 18 9.84 -13.39 -8.62
C LYS A 18 10.03 -12.52 -9.85
N PHE A 19 10.30 -11.24 -9.66
CA PHE A 19 10.59 -10.33 -10.77
C PHE A 19 11.90 -10.67 -11.47
N PHE A 20 12.97 -10.99 -10.72
CA PHE A 20 14.24 -11.44 -11.31
C PHE A 20 14.09 -12.74 -12.10
N ILE A 21 13.37 -13.73 -11.53
CA ILE A 21 13.08 -14.99 -12.22
C ILE A 21 12.32 -14.72 -13.52
N TRP A 22 11.26 -13.91 -13.45
CA TRP A 22 10.48 -13.52 -14.62
C TRP A 22 11.33 -12.83 -15.70
N ALA A 23 12.16 -11.85 -15.32
CA ALA A 23 13.00 -11.11 -16.24
C ALA A 23 13.96 -12.04 -16.98
N PHE A 24 14.56 -13.00 -16.28
CA PHE A 24 15.44 -14.01 -16.89
C PHE A 24 14.71 -14.84 -17.96
N PHE A 25 13.54 -15.38 -17.65
CA PHE A 25 12.78 -16.21 -18.60
C PHE A 25 12.27 -15.41 -19.80
N VAL A 26 11.82 -14.18 -19.60
CA VAL A 26 11.34 -13.33 -20.70
C VAL A 26 12.48 -12.93 -21.62
N VAL A 27 13.66 -12.57 -21.08
CA VAL A 27 14.83 -12.23 -21.91
C VAL A 27 15.24 -13.40 -22.79
N ILE A 28 15.31 -14.62 -22.24
CA ILE A 28 15.61 -15.83 -23.03
C ILE A 28 14.56 -16.08 -24.11
N SER A 29 13.28 -15.94 -23.76
CA SER A 29 12.18 -16.21 -24.69
C SER A 29 12.16 -15.19 -25.84
N VAL A 30 12.37 -13.91 -25.54
CA VAL A 30 12.45 -12.85 -26.55
C VAL A 30 13.67 -13.03 -27.45
N TYR A 31 14.82 -13.41 -26.88
CA TYR A 31 16.01 -13.73 -27.66
C TYR A 31 15.76 -14.92 -28.62
N GLY A 32 15.09 -15.96 -28.15
CA GLY A 32 14.70 -17.11 -28.97
C GLY A 32 13.78 -16.72 -30.13
N ILE A 33 12.81 -15.82 -29.89
CA ILE A 33 11.93 -15.28 -30.93
C ILE A 33 12.73 -14.52 -31.99
N ILE A 34 13.59 -13.58 -31.58
CA ILE A 34 14.42 -12.77 -32.50
C ILE A 34 15.36 -13.67 -33.32
N SER A 35 15.97 -14.66 -32.67
CA SER A 35 16.88 -15.61 -33.31
C SER A 35 16.17 -16.56 -34.29
N GLY A 36 14.91 -16.92 -33.99
CA GLY A 36 14.08 -17.72 -34.90
C GLY A 36 13.73 -16.98 -36.20
N PHE A 37 13.69 -15.64 -36.19
CA PHE A 37 13.53 -14.85 -37.43
C PHE A 37 14.83 -14.73 -38.25
N THR A 38 15.99 -15.09 -37.69
CA THR A 38 17.30 -14.98 -38.35
C THR A 38 17.83 -16.37 -38.71
N GLU A 39 17.30 -16.96 -39.80
CA GLU A 39 17.73 -18.19 -40.53
C GLU A 39 18.13 -19.45 -39.73
N ASN A 40 18.00 -19.46 -38.40
CA ASN A 40 18.25 -20.62 -37.56
C ASN A 40 17.01 -21.53 -37.55
N SER A 41 17.00 -22.53 -38.43
CA SER A 41 15.88 -23.47 -38.61
C SER A 41 15.45 -24.16 -37.31
N GLU A 42 16.38 -24.56 -36.44
CA GLU A 42 16.05 -25.18 -35.14
C GLU A 42 15.33 -24.24 -34.16
N LEU A 43 15.64 -22.94 -34.21
CA LEU A 43 15.01 -21.94 -33.35
C LEU A 43 13.67 -21.46 -33.93
N ALA A 44 13.55 -21.45 -35.26
CA ALA A 44 12.31 -21.16 -35.96
C ALA A 44 11.23 -22.21 -35.65
N ASP A 45 11.58 -23.50 -35.63
CA ASP A 45 10.64 -24.58 -35.29
C ASP A 45 10.08 -24.47 -33.86
N ASN A 46 10.88 -23.92 -32.94
CA ASN A 46 10.49 -23.74 -31.54
C ASN A 46 9.87 -22.36 -31.22
N MET A 47 9.62 -21.53 -32.25
CA MET A 47 9.14 -20.14 -32.07
C MET A 47 7.79 -20.08 -31.33
N VAL A 48 6.88 -21.00 -31.62
CA VAL A 48 5.57 -21.10 -30.95
C VAL A 48 5.75 -21.29 -29.44
N THR A 49 6.69 -22.13 -29.03
CA THR A 49 6.99 -22.40 -27.62
C THR A 49 7.53 -21.15 -26.92
N TYR A 50 8.44 -20.40 -27.54
CA TYR A 50 8.95 -19.14 -26.96
C TYR A 50 7.85 -18.08 -26.80
N ILE A 51 6.92 -17.99 -27.75
CA ILE A 51 5.75 -17.10 -27.64
C ILE A 51 4.86 -17.51 -26.47
N GLN A 52 4.55 -18.80 -26.34
CA GLN A 52 3.74 -19.32 -25.23
C GLN A 52 4.37 -19.03 -23.86
N PHE A 53 5.67 -19.24 -23.71
CA PHE A 53 6.39 -18.91 -22.48
C PHE A 53 6.34 -17.41 -22.19
N THR A 54 6.57 -16.57 -23.20
CA THR A 54 6.50 -15.11 -23.05
C THR A 54 5.14 -14.65 -22.53
N VAL A 55 4.04 -15.18 -23.11
CA VAL A 55 2.67 -14.85 -22.67
C VAL A 55 2.43 -15.32 -21.24
N LEU A 56 2.76 -16.58 -20.93
CA LEU A 56 2.56 -17.16 -19.60
C LEU A 56 3.30 -16.35 -18.52
N PHE A 57 4.58 -16.05 -18.75
CA PHE A 57 5.38 -15.29 -17.81
C PHE A 57 4.90 -13.84 -17.70
N SER A 58 4.45 -13.21 -18.79
CA SER A 58 3.87 -11.86 -18.75
C SER A 58 2.63 -11.77 -17.84
N VAL A 59 1.76 -12.78 -17.89
CA VAL A 59 0.59 -12.85 -16.98
C VAL A 59 1.03 -12.95 -15.52
N LEU A 60 2.04 -13.77 -15.22
CA LEU A 60 2.59 -13.89 -13.87
C LEU A 60 3.21 -12.57 -13.37
N ALA A 61 3.93 -11.84 -14.22
CA ALA A 61 4.47 -10.53 -13.88
C ALA A 61 3.37 -9.51 -13.63
N TYR A 62 2.31 -9.50 -14.43
CA TYR A 62 1.16 -8.64 -14.20
C TYR A 62 0.54 -8.87 -12.81
N LEU A 63 0.37 -10.12 -12.39
CA LEU A 63 -0.11 -10.46 -11.04
C LEU A 63 0.86 -9.99 -9.95
N ASN A 64 2.17 -10.11 -10.18
CA ASN A 64 3.21 -9.64 -9.27
C ASN A 64 3.15 -8.10 -9.11
N PHE A 65 2.97 -7.39 -10.21
CA PHE A 65 2.85 -5.94 -10.25
C PHE A 65 1.61 -5.44 -9.50
N ARG A 66 0.46 -6.12 -9.64
CA ARG A 66 -0.75 -5.79 -8.86
C ARG A 66 -0.53 -5.91 -7.35
N LYS A 67 0.24 -6.92 -6.89
CA LYS A 67 0.59 -7.06 -5.47
C LYS A 67 1.53 -5.95 -5.01
N SER A 68 2.51 -5.58 -5.82
CA SER A 68 3.41 -4.45 -5.53
C SER A 68 2.64 -3.13 -5.39
N ASN A 69 1.70 -2.86 -6.30
CA ASN A 69 0.85 -1.68 -6.22
C ASN A 69 -0.02 -1.68 -4.94
N LEU A 70 -0.51 -2.84 -4.51
CA LEU A 70 -1.27 -2.95 -3.26
C LEU A 70 -0.41 -2.59 -2.03
N ILE A 71 0.86 -3.03 -2.00
CA ILE A 71 1.82 -2.66 -0.94
C ILE A 71 2.09 -1.14 -0.97
N LYS A 72 2.26 -0.57 -2.17
CA LYS A 72 2.44 0.88 -2.33
C LYS A 72 1.24 1.67 -1.81
N SER A 73 0.02 1.21 -2.09
CA SER A 73 -1.20 1.76 -1.48
C SER A 73 -1.17 1.66 0.04
N ALA A 74 -0.70 0.55 0.62
CA ALA A 74 -0.59 0.39 2.08
C ALA A 74 0.28 1.51 2.70
N TYR A 75 1.45 1.79 2.12
CA TYR A 75 2.31 2.88 2.58
C TYR A 75 1.65 4.26 2.49
N LEU A 76 0.92 4.53 1.39
CA LEU A 76 0.16 5.78 1.25
C LEU A 76 -0.91 5.89 2.35
N TYR A 77 -1.65 4.82 2.61
CA TYR A 77 -2.64 4.79 3.68
C TYR A 77 -2.00 5.01 5.06
N ASN A 78 -0.90 4.31 5.37
CA ASN A 78 -0.20 4.49 6.65
C ASN A 78 0.33 5.91 6.82
N ASN A 79 0.83 6.54 5.76
CA ASN A 79 1.25 7.93 5.84
C ASN A 79 0.08 8.85 6.23
N ILE A 80 -1.10 8.64 5.64
CA ILE A 80 -2.30 9.40 6.01
C ILE A 80 -2.72 9.08 7.46
N PHE A 81 -2.68 7.81 7.86
CA PHE A 81 -3.15 7.38 9.19
C PHE A 81 -2.24 7.87 10.33
N VAL A 82 -0.94 7.95 10.11
CA VAL A 82 0.02 8.43 11.12
C VAL A 82 -0.15 9.94 11.41
N HIS A 83 -0.64 10.71 10.44
CA HIS A 83 -0.83 12.16 10.56
C HIS A 83 -2.27 12.54 10.96
N ASP A 84 -3.13 11.56 11.28
CA ASP A 84 -4.51 11.83 11.70
C ASP A 84 -4.60 12.13 13.19
N ALA A 85 -5.20 13.28 13.52
CA ALA A 85 -5.30 13.77 14.90
C ALA A 85 -6.50 13.18 15.67
N TYR A 86 -7.55 12.76 14.95
CA TYR A 86 -8.85 12.42 15.53
C TYR A 86 -9.01 10.91 15.80
N GLY A 87 -8.10 10.08 15.28
CA GLY A 87 -8.12 8.64 15.47
C GLY A 87 -9.21 7.91 14.68
N TYR A 88 -9.83 8.60 13.73
CA TYR A 88 -10.76 8.03 12.77
C TYR A 88 -10.74 8.82 11.46
N ILE A 89 -10.87 8.12 10.34
CA ILE A 89 -10.86 8.74 9.00
C ILE A 89 -12.11 8.30 8.24
N ARG A 90 -12.84 9.25 7.67
CA ARG A 90 -13.98 8.95 6.79
C ARG A 90 -13.47 8.39 5.46
N LEU A 91 -14.10 7.34 4.95
CA LEU A 91 -13.70 6.71 3.68
C LEU A 91 -13.84 7.67 2.50
N SER A 92 -14.83 8.57 2.53
CA SER A 92 -15.02 9.60 1.50
C SER A 92 -13.89 10.63 1.46
N GLU A 93 -13.40 11.06 2.63
CA GLU A 93 -12.27 11.99 2.72
C GLU A 93 -10.98 11.32 2.26
N LEU A 94 -10.77 10.06 2.65
CA LEU A 94 -9.62 9.27 2.22
C LEU A 94 -9.61 9.07 0.70
N ALA A 95 -10.77 8.80 0.11
CA ALA A 95 -10.94 8.65 -1.33
C ALA A 95 -10.67 9.94 -2.09
N SER A 96 -11.16 11.08 -1.57
CA SER A 96 -10.89 12.41 -2.12
C SER A 96 -9.39 12.75 -2.07
N LYS A 97 -8.72 12.56 -0.93
CA LYS A 97 -7.26 12.80 -0.79
C LYS A 97 -6.41 11.96 -1.75
N LEU A 98 -6.89 10.78 -2.14
CA LEU A 98 -6.17 9.86 -3.02
C LEU A 98 -6.63 9.92 -4.48
N ASN A 99 -7.57 10.81 -4.83
CA ASN A 99 -8.19 10.86 -6.17
C ASN A 99 -8.70 9.48 -6.64
N LYS A 100 -9.32 8.72 -5.73
CA LYS A 100 -9.89 7.39 -5.99
C LYS A 100 -11.38 7.36 -5.69
N THR A 101 -12.08 6.37 -6.21
CA THR A 101 -13.48 6.11 -5.85
C THR A 101 -13.57 5.44 -4.47
N ASN A 102 -14.62 5.74 -3.71
CA ASN A 102 -14.89 5.11 -2.41
C ASN A 102 -14.85 3.58 -2.51
N TYR A 103 -15.48 3.01 -3.54
CA TYR A 103 -15.48 1.57 -3.80
C TYR A 103 -14.06 0.99 -3.96
N SER A 104 -13.18 1.67 -4.72
CA SER A 104 -11.80 1.21 -4.92
C SER A 104 -11.02 1.23 -3.60
N VAL A 105 -11.16 2.30 -2.83
CA VAL A 105 -10.46 2.46 -1.54
C VAL A 105 -10.93 1.42 -0.52
N THR A 106 -12.24 1.22 -0.38
CA THR A 106 -12.79 0.19 0.52
C THR A 106 -12.26 -1.20 0.16
N LYS A 107 -12.29 -1.55 -1.13
CA LYS A 107 -11.80 -2.86 -1.61
C LYS A 107 -10.29 -3.05 -1.41
N GLU A 108 -9.50 -1.99 -1.56
CA GLU A 108 -8.06 -2.02 -1.28
C GLU A 108 -7.79 -2.22 0.22
N ILE A 109 -8.47 -1.47 1.08
CA ILE A 109 -8.30 -1.58 2.53
C ILE A 109 -8.76 -2.95 3.04
N GLU A 110 -9.91 -3.46 2.58
CA GLU A 110 -10.38 -4.81 2.91
C GLU A 110 -9.34 -5.88 2.54
N LYS A 111 -8.73 -5.76 1.35
CA LYS A 111 -7.66 -6.69 0.94
C LYS A 111 -6.44 -6.58 1.83
N LEU A 112 -6.02 -5.37 2.17
CA LEU A 112 -4.88 -5.12 3.05
C LEU A 112 -5.11 -5.65 4.47
N LEU A 113 -6.33 -5.53 4.98
CA LEU A 113 -6.78 -6.12 6.25
C LEU A 113 -6.78 -7.64 6.20
N LYS A 114 -7.35 -8.25 5.14
CA LYS A 114 -7.34 -9.72 4.94
C LYS A 114 -5.92 -10.28 4.86
N LEU A 115 -5.00 -9.53 4.24
CA LEU A 115 -3.59 -9.90 4.17
C LEU A 115 -2.83 -9.61 5.48
N LYS A 116 -3.47 -9.04 6.50
CA LYS A 116 -2.88 -8.54 7.75
C LYS A 116 -1.65 -7.65 7.50
N ILE A 117 -1.71 -6.83 6.44
CA ILE A 117 -0.67 -5.84 6.12
C ILE A 117 -0.96 -4.56 6.88
N LEU A 118 -2.23 -4.12 6.84
CA LEU A 118 -2.71 -3.05 7.71
C LEU A 118 -3.11 -3.69 9.05
N ILE A 119 -2.58 -3.12 10.12
CA ILE A 119 -2.79 -3.54 11.50
C ILE A 119 -3.27 -2.35 12.33
N ASN A 120 -3.87 -2.64 13.48
CA ASN A 120 -4.38 -1.62 14.40
C ASN A 120 -5.41 -0.68 13.74
N ILE A 121 -6.20 -1.19 12.79
CA ILE A 121 -7.33 -0.46 12.22
C ILE A 121 -8.58 -1.35 12.23
N SER A 122 -9.75 -0.73 12.40
CA SER A 122 -11.05 -1.39 12.23
C SER A 122 -11.89 -0.61 11.23
N LEU A 123 -12.66 -1.33 10.42
CA LEU A 123 -13.50 -0.73 9.39
C LEU A 123 -14.95 -0.81 9.82
N GLU A 124 -15.58 0.34 10.06
CA GLU A 124 -17.00 0.42 10.37
C GLU A 124 -17.78 0.68 9.09
N LEU A 125 -18.50 -0.35 8.62
CA LEU A 125 -19.32 -0.34 7.39
C LEU A 125 -20.75 0.19 7.62
N GLY A 126 -20.97 0.94 8.70
CA GLY A 126 -22.29 1.50 9.03
C GLY A 126 -22.71 2.68 8.14
N SER A 127 -23.63 3.51 8.64
CA SER A 127 -24.15 4.69 7.94
C SER A 127 -23.09 5.73 7.58
N SER A 128 -21.99 5.79 8.34
CA SER A 128 -20.80 6.56 8.02
C SER A 128 -19.61 5.62 7.90
N GLN A 129 -19.32 5.18 6.67
CA GLN A 129 -18.16 4.36 6.35
C GLN A 129 -16.88 5.05 6.85
N LYS A 130 -16.29 4.54 7.93
CA LYS A 130 -15.12 5.13 8.59
C LYS A 130 -14.12 4.06 9.02
N ILE A 131 -12.86 4.47 9.05
CA ILE A 131 -11.73 3.67 9.50
C ILE A 131 -11.38 4.18 10.89
N MET A 132 -11.47 3.32 11.90
CA MET A 132 -10.99 3.62 13.24
C MET A 132 -9.53 3.22 13.37
N LEU A 133 -8.73 4.12 13.90
CA LEU A 133 -7.31 3.92 14.15
C LEU A 133 -7.13 3.51 15.62
N ASN A 134 -6.82 2.23 15.83
CA ASN A 134 -6.58 1.66 17.15
C ASN A 134 -5.10 1.85 17.51
N LYS A 135 -4.77 2.18 18.76
CA LYS A 135 -3.37 2.29 19.19
C LYS A 135 -2.87 0.88 19.56
N PRO A 136 -1.65 0.47 19.15
CA PRO A 136 -1.11 -0.84 19.52
C PRO A 136 -0.86 -1.00 21.03
N ASN A 137 -0.74 0.10 21.78
CA ASN A 137 -0.58 0.11 23.24
C ASN A 137 -1.21 1.39 23.81
N SER A 138 -2.42 1.29 24.37
CA SER A 138 -2.82 2.00 25.61
C SER A 138 -4.34 1.91 25.79
N SER A 139 -4.71 1.44 26.96
CA SER A 139 -6.01 1.53 27.61
C SER A 139 -6.57 2.96 27.75
N ASP A 140 -5.85 4.00 27.33
CA ASP A 140 -6.26 5.39 27.54
C ASP A 140 -6.59 6.09 26.21
N ASN A 141 -7.88 6.10 25.90
CA ASN A 141 -8.50 7.00 24.92
C ASN A 141 -8.72 8.40 25.52
N LEU A 142 -7.71 8.97 26.19
CA LEU A 142 -7.82 10.29 26.78
C LEU A 142 -7.34 11.34 25.77
N ASN A 143 -8.18 12.34 25.54
CA ASN A 143 -7.79 13.55 24.85
C ASN A 143 -7.07 14.45 25.87
N GLU A 144 -5.83 14.82 25.58
CA GLU A 144 -5.04 15.77 26.35
C GLU A 144 -5.19 17.16 25.73
N SER A 145 -5.52 18.15 26.57
CA SER A 145 -5.45 19.55 26.17
C SER A 145 -4.02 20.05 26.42
N ILE A 146 -3.31 20.38 25.34
CA ILE A 146 -1.97 20.96 25.39
C ILE A 146 -2.01 22.39 24.87
N GLU A 147 -1.15 23.24 25.42
CA GLU A 147 -0.94 24.59 24.88
C GLU A 147 0.18 24.56 23.85
N CYS A 148 -0.05 25.21 22.70
CA CYS A 148 0.96 25.32 21.66
C CYS A 148 2.15 26.15 22.17
N PRO A 149 3.39 25.63 22.11
CA PRO A 149 4.57 26.37 22.58
C PRO A 149 4.91 27.58 21.69
N TYR A 150 4.35 27.65 20.49
CA TYR A 150 4.65 28.72 19.52
C TYR A 150 3.62 29.85 19.53
N CYS A 151 2.33 29.56 19.73
CA CYS A 151 1.28 30.58 19.68
C CYS A 151 0.40 30.64 20.93
N GLY A 152 0.62 29.77 21.92
CA GLY A 152 -0.16 29.73 23.17
C GLY A 152 -1.60 29.21 23.02
N ALA A 153 -2.03 28.81 21.82
CA ALA A 153 -3.37 28.28 21.61
C ALA A 153 -3.57 26.92 22.29
N LYS A 154 -4.73 26.72 22.93
CA LYS A 154 -5.13 25.42 23.48
C LYS A 154 -5.57 24.49 22.37
N ILE A 155 -4.91 23.35 22.27
CA ILE A 155 -5.19 22.32 21.27
C ILE A 155 -5.54 21.04 22.02
N THR A 156 -6.65 20.43 21.62
CA THR A 156 -7.05 19.12 22.12
C THR A 156 -6.45 18.07 21.19
N LYS A 157 -5.49 17.30 21.68
CA LYS A 157 -4.88 16.19 20.94
C LYS A 157 -5.08 14.89 21.69
N ARG A 158 -5.03 13.76 21.00
CA ARG A 158 -4.99 12.46 21.67
C ARG A 158 -3.59 12.22 22.23
N SER A 159 -3.47 11.68 23.45
CA SER A 159 -2.19 11.44 24.11
C SER A 159 -1.19 10.71 23.21
N GLY A 160 -0.02 11.32 22.99
CA GLY A 160 1.07 10.76 22.20
C GLY A 160 0.92 10.79 20.68
N PHE A 161 -0.02 11.58 20.14
CA PHE A 161 -0.08 11.91 18.71
C PHE A 161 0.54 13.28 18.44
N THR A 162 1.24 13.42 17.31
CA THR A 162 1.72 14.72 16.85
C THR A 162 0.57 15.45 16.16
N VAL A 163 0.30 16.68 16.57
CA VAL A 163 -0.76 17.52 15.99
C VAL A 163 -0.14 18.78 15.40
N LYS A 164 -0.65 19.24 14.27
CA LYS A 164 -0.35 20.59 13.77
C LYS A 164 -1.26 21.60 14.46
N CYS A 165 -0.69 22.69 14.93
CA CYS A 165 -1.47 23.77 15.50
C CYS A 165 -2.35 24.42 14.43
N GLU A 166 -3.65 24.50 14.67
CA GLU A 166 -4.63 25.16 13.77
C GLU A 166 -4.36 26.67 13.57
N TYR A 167 -3.58 27.29 14.46
CA TYR A 167 -3.32 28.73 14.44
C TYR A 167 -1.95 29.12 13.87
N CYS A 168 -0.94 28.24 13.95
CA CYS A 168 0.43 28.57 13.55
C CYS A 168 1.11 27.47 12.72
N ASP A 169 0.38 26.44 12.32
CA ASP A 169 0.84 25.28 11.53
C ASP A 169 2.05 24.53 12.09
N SER A 170 2.45 24.85 13.33
CA SER A 170 3.61 24.26 13.99
C SER A 170 3.28 22.86 14.48
N GLU A 171 4.21 21.91 14.29
CA GLU A 171 4.06 20.53 14.75
C GLU A 171 4.34 20.42 16.25
N ILE A 172 3.39 19.84 16.98
CA ILE A 172 3.48 19.65 18.42
C ILE A 172 3.43 18.15 18.72
N LYS A 173 4.54 17.65 19.27
CA LYS A 173 4.68 16.25 19.68
C LYS A 173 3.93 15.97 20.96
#